data_AF-A0AA39ZIH3-F1
#
_entry.id   AF-A0AA39ZIH3-F1
#
_cell.length_a   1.000
_cell.length_b   1.000
_cell.length_c   1.000
_cell.angle_alpha   90.00
_cell.angle_beta   90.00
_cell.angle_gamma   90.00
#
_symmetry.space_group_name_H-M   'P 1'
#
loop_
_entity.id
_entity.type
_entity.pdbx_description
1 polymer ?
#
loop_
_entity_poly.entity_id
_entity_poly.type
_entity_poly.pdbx_seq_one_letter_code
_entity_poly.pdbx_strand_id
1 'polypeptide(L)' 'MSTEKLSRDDLIALHGFTPLPVDQDTIFQGKPFLHQPTPVPLSDIPFPSSDTLVAKVQEYAKEKLPVQTYNHSMRAFY' A
#
# COMPACT_ATOMS: atom_id res chain seq x y z
N MET A 1 -20.84 -18.59 4.69
CA MET A 1 -19.67 -18.29 3.84
C MET A 1 -18.48 -18.91 4.52
N SER A 2 -17.97 -20.01 4.00
CA SER A 2 -16.84 -20.74 4.59
C SER A 2 -15.59 -19.87 4.48
N THR A 3 -15.00 -19.50 5.60
CA THR A 3 -13.69 -18.82 5.61
C THR A 3 -12.64 -19.85 5.19
N GLU A 4 -12.21 -19.78 3.95
CA GLU A 4 -11.05 -20.53 3.49
C GLU A 4 -9.83 -20.02 4.25
N LYS A 5 -9.15 -20.93 4.95
CA LYS A 5 -7.99 -20.59 5.76
C LYS A 5 -6.78 -20.49 4.85
N LEU A 6 -6.26 -19.26 4.68
CA LEU A 6 -4.99 -19.00 3.99
C LEU A 6 -3.88 -19.89 4.56
N SER A 7 -3.05 -20.43 3.68
CA SER A 7 -1.86 -21.18 4.10
C SER A 7 -0.85 -20.23 4.74
N ARG A 8 0.15 -20.80 5.41
CA ARG A 8 1.26 -20.01 5.97
C ARG A 8 1.97 -19.21 4.87
N ASP A 9 2.20 -19.83 3.72
CA ASP A 9 2.92 -19.20 2.62
C ASP A 9 2.10 -18.07 2.01
N ASP A 10 0.77 -18.23 1.92
CA ASP A 10 -0.13 -17.15 1.48
C ASP A 10 -0.10 -15.96 2.43
N LEU A 11 -0.05 -16.19 3.75
CA LEU A 11 0.05 -15.12 4.75
C LEU A 11 1.39 -14.37 4.67
N ILE A 12 2.50 -15.11 4.47
CA ILE A 12 3.83 -14.51 4.29
C ILE A 12 3.83 -13.60 3.06
N ALA A 13 3.32 -14.10 1.93
CA ALA A 13 3.24 -13.34 0.69
C ALA A 13 2.30 -12.13 0.81
N LEU A 14 1.12 -12.30 1.42
CA LEU A 14 0.12 -11.25 1.62
C LEU A 14 0.67 -10.03 2.38
N HIS A 15 1.56 -10.26 3.33
CA HIS A 15 2.16 -9.19 4.14
C HIS A 15 3.49 -8.67 3.59
N GLY A 16 3.85 -9.06 2.36
CA GLY A 16 5.05 -8.56 1.68
C GLY A 16 6.35 -9.12 2.23
N PHE A 17 6.34 -10.26 2.94
CA PHE A 17 7.55 -10.93 3.43
C PHE A 17 8.27 -11.71 2.30
N THR A 18 8.55 -11.01 1.20
CA THR A 18 9.29 -11.52 0.04
C THR A 18 10.56 -10.69 -0.12
N PRO A 19 11.76 -11.32 -0.21
CA PRO A 19 13.00 -10.57 -0.35
C PRO A 19 13.06 -9.83 -1.69
N LEU A 20 13.38 -8.54 -1.65
CA LEU A 20 13.59 -7.67 -2.81
C LEU A 20 14.90 -6.89 -2.63
N PRO A 21 15.66 -6.61 -3.71
CA PRO A 21 16.79 -5.69 -3.63
C PRO A 21 16.38 -4.34 -3.07
N VAL A 22 17.19 -3.77 -2.18
CA VAL A 22 16.97 -2.42 -1.64
C VAL A 22 17.29 -1.35 -2.68
N ASP A 23 18.26 -1.63 -3.54
CA ASP A 23 18.65 -0.74 -4.63
C ASP A 23 17.59 -0.73 -5.74
N GLN A 24 17.00 0.44 -5.96
CA GLN A 24 15.99 0.66 -7.00
C GLN A 24 16.57 0.45 -8.41
N ASP A 25 17.84 0.75 -8.65
CA ASP A 25 18.44 0.61 -9.98
C ASP A 25 18.57 -0.86 -10.38
N THR A 26 18.79 -1.73 -9.38
CA THR A 26 18.71 -3.19 -9.55
C THR A 26 17.30 -3.65 -9.93
N ILE A 27 16.25 -3.05 -9.37
CA ILE A 27 14.85 -3.36 -9.70
C ILE A 27 14.49 -2.86 -11.10
N PHE A 28 14.79 -1.58 -11.39
CA PHE A 28 14.41 -0.92 -12.64
C PHE A 28 15.39 -1.18 -13.79
N GLN A 29 16.50 -1.87 -13.55
CA GLN A 29 17.54 -2.19 -14.53
C GLN A 29 18.10 -0.93 -15.22
N GLY A 30 18.26 0.15 -14.44
CA GLY A 30 18.71 1.45 -14.93
C GLY A 30 17.73 2.19 -15.86
N LYS A 31 16.49 1.71 -15.99
CA LYS A 31 15.43 2.38 -16.76
C LYS A 31 14.60 3.28 -15.86
N PRO A 32 13.99 4.35 -16.38
CA PRO A 32 13.07 5.18 -15.59
C PRO A 32 11.79 4.44 -15.19
N PHE A 33 11.42 3.39 -15.92
CA PHE A 33 10.32 2.49 -15.61
C PHE A 33 10.49 1.16 -16.36
N LEU A 34 10.00 0.05 -15.79
CA LEU A 34 9.93 -1.25 -16.48
C LEU A 34 8.78 -1.29 -17.51
N HIS A 35 7.68 -0.63 -17.17
CA HIS A 35 6.49 -0.46 -18.01
C HIS A 35 6.05 1.00 -17.95
N GLN A 36 5.67 1.57 -19.10
CA GLN A 36 5.23 2.96 -19.14
C GLN A 36 3.98 3.15 -18.27
N PRO A 37 4.00 4.07 -17.29
CA PRO A 37 2.84 4.29 -16.44
C PRO A 37 1.69 4.89 -17.25
N THR A 38 0.49 4.38 -17.02
CA THR A 38 -0.76 4.94 -17.53
C THR A 38 -1.51 5.66 -16.42
N PRO A 39 -2.29 6.71 -16.73
CA PRO A 39 -3.11 7.37 -15.72
C PRO A 39 -4.05 6.38 -15.05
N VAL A 40 -4.11 6.41 -13.71
CA VAL A 40 -5.06 5.63 -12.91
C VAL A 40 -6.02 6.61 -12.22
N PRO A 41 -7.34 6.53 -12.49
CA PRO A 41 -8.33 7.32 -11.78
C PRO A 41 -8.35 7.01 -10.28
N LEU A 42 -8.48 8.03 -9.44
CA LEU A 42 -8.65 7.82 -7.99
C LEU A 42 -9.93 7.04 -7.64
N SER A 43 -10.95 7.08 -8.51
CA SER A 43 -12.15 6.24 -8.37
C SER A 43 -11.85 4.74 -8.39
N ASP A 44 -10.74 4.35 -9.02
CA ASP A 44 -10.37 2.95 -9.23
C ASP A 44 -9.48 2.43 -8.10
N ILE A 45 -9.01 3.32 -7.21
CA ILE A 45 -8.19 2.99 -6.05
C ILE A 45 -8.94 3.44 -4.77
N PRO A 46 -10.01 2.73 -4.37
CA PRO A 46 -10.74 3.10 -3.16
C PRO A 46 -9.85 2.92 -1.92
N PHE A 47 -9.94 3.87 -0.99
CA PHE A 47 -9.30 3.70 0.32
C PHE A 47 -9.99 2.57 1.08
N PRO A 48 -9.25 1.64 1.72
CA PRO A 48 -9.84 0.46 2.37
C PRO A 48 -10.46 0.78 3.74
N SER A 49 -11.30 1.81 3.84
CA SER A 49 -11.98 2.22 5.07
C SER A 49 -13.06 1.23 5.55
N SER A 50 -13.44 0.26 4.74
CA SER A 50 -14.34 -0.84 5.16
C SER A 50 -13.69 -1.76 6.18
N ASP A 51 -12.36 -1.82 6.22
CA ASP A 51 -11.63 -2.52 7.27
C ASP A 51 -11.61 -1.67 8.55
N THR A 52 -12.16 -2.23 9.63
CA THR A 52 -12.28 -1.53 10.92
C THR A 52 -10.93 -1.14 11.55
N LEU A 53 -9.86 -1.91 11.29
CA LEU A 53 -8.52 -1.58 11.76
C LEU A 53 -7.97 -0.38 10.97
N VAL A 54 -8.13 -0.39 9.65
CA VAL A 54 -7.72 0.73 8.79
C VAL A 54 -8.44 2.01 9.19
N ALA A 55 -9.76 1.95 9.40
CA ALA A 55 -10.55 3.10 9.80
C ALA A 55 -10.04 3.72 11.12
N LYS A 56 -9.78 2.87 12.13
CA LYS A 56 -9.25 3.31 13.44
C LYS A 56 -7.85 3.93 13.33
N VAL A 57 -6.97 3.33 12.54
CA VAL A 57 -5.61 3.85 12.32
C VAL A 57 -5.67 5.19 11.58
N GLN A 58 -6.54 5.33 10.59
CA GLN A 58 -6.72 6.57 9.86
C GLN A 58 -7.27 7.68 10.77
N GLU A 59 -8.27 7.39 11.61
CA GLU A 59 -8.81 8.33 12.60
C GLU A 59 -7.70 8.81 13.56
N TYR A 60 -6.94 7.88 14.13
CA TYR A 60 -5.82 8.20 15.01
C TYR A 60 -4.76 9.06 14.29
N ALA A 61 -4.40 8.72 13.06
CA ALA A 61 -3.44 9.49 12.27
C ALA A 61 -3.92 10.92 11.99
N LYS A 62 -5.21 11.10 11.68
CA LYS A 62 -5.82 12.43 11.50
C LYS A 62 -5.82 13.25 12.78
N GLU A 63 -6.06 12.62 13.93
CA GLU A 63 -6.08 13.29 15.23
C GLU A 63 -4.67 13.72 15.68
N LYS A 64 -3.66 12.88 15.43
CA LYS A 64 -2.31 13.08 15.98
C LYS A 64 -1.34 13.80 15.05
N LEU A 65 -1.52 13.70 13.74
CA LEU A 65 -0.57 14.29 12.79
C LEU A 65 -0.99 15.71 12.39
N PRO A 66 -0.03 16.63 12.19
CA PRO A 66 -0.30 17.86 11.47
C PRO A 66 -0.91 17.57 10.09
N VAL A 67 -1.82 18.43 9.64
CA VAL A 67 -2.55 18.24 8.37
C VAL A 67 -1.61 18.03 7.17
N GLN A 68 -0.45 18.69 7.15
CA GLN A 68 0.55 18.56 6.09
C GLN A 68 1.17 17.16 6.09
N THR A 69 1.48 16.62 7.27
CA THR A 69 2.05 15.29 7.45
C THR A 69 1.03 14.21 7.10
N TYR A 70 -0.21 14.34 7.59
CA TYR A 70 -1.31 13.44 7.21
C TYR A 70 -1.51 13.43 5.69
N ASN A 71 -1.60 14.60 5.05
CA ASN A 71 -1.76 14.70 3.61
C ASN A 71 -0.54 14.14 2.85
N HIS A 72 0.67 14.26 3.38
CA HIS A 72 1.86 13.63 2.80
C HIS A 72 1.74 12.10 2.83
N SER A 73 1.36 11.53 3.96
CA SER A 73 1.12 10.08 4.07
C SER A 73 0.04 9.60 3.11
N MET A 74 -1.06 10.35 2.94
CA MET A 74 -2.07 10.00 1.94
C MET A 74 -1.54 10.06 0.51
N ARG A 75 -0.65 11.01 0.17
CA ARG A 75 0.03 11.06 -1.13
C ARG A 75 1.08 9.96 -1.35
N ALA A 76 1.54 9.30 -0.29
CA ALA A 76 2.45 8.16 -0.40
C ALA A 76 1.69 6.83 -0.56
N PHE A 77 0.44 6.77 -0.08
CA PHE A 77 -0.44 5.60 -0.24
C PHE A 77 -1.05 5.51 -1.65
N TYR A 78 -1.40 6.66 -2.24
CA TYR A 78 -1.92 6.77 -3.61
C TYR A 78 -0.81 6.96 -4.62
#